data_AF-A0A1Y4N1Q4-F1
#
_entry.id   AF-A0A1Y4N1Q4-F1
#
_cell.length_a   1.000
_cell.length_b   1.000
_cell.length_c   1.000
_cell.angle_alpha   90.00
_cell.angle_beta   90.00
_cell.angle_gamma   90.00
#
_symmetry.space_group_name_H-M   'P 1'
#
loop_
_entity.id
_entity.type
_entity.pdbx_description
1 polymer ?
#
loop_
_entity_poly.entity_id
_entity_poly.type
_entity_poly.pdbx_seq_one_letter_code
_entity_poly.pdbx_strand_id
1 'polypeptide(L)'
;MFYYTVPNKGVFWVIDGELLAFPFDGAYPEGIAKSGDTYNHKNLWKSVCPKGCNKPYNYYPRGRVEVTKQQKAIIYMSLHIPIAFLPEIKKIFQISDNPRIVYDHSDHYHCYLDK
;
A
#
# COMPACT_ATOMS: atom_id res chain seq x y z
N MET A 1 27.51 -9.26 -7.80
CA MET A 1 26.86 -9.75 -6.56
C MET A 1 25.46 -9.16 -6.54
N PHE A 2 24.44 -9.93 -6.89
CA PHE A 2 23.06 -9.47 -6.83
C PHE A 2 22.59 -9.59 -5.37
N TYR A 3 22.45 -8.46 -4.68
CA TYR A 3 21.81 -8.47 -3.37
C TYR A 3 20.32 -8.71 -3.60
N TYR A 4 19.84 -9.88 -3.18
CA TYR A 4 18.41 -10.13 -3.11
C TYR A 4 17.83 -9.27 -1.99
N THR A 5 17.10 -8.22 -2.33
CA THR A 5 16.31 -7.45 -1.37
C THR A 5 15.04 -8.23 -1.04
N VAL A 6 14.76 -8.37 0.24
CA VAL A 6 13.48 -8.92 0.68
C VAL A 6 12.42 -7.81 0.51
N PRO A 7 11.31 -8.08 -0.18
CA PRO A 7 10.24 -7.10 -0.30
C PRO A 7 9.70 -6.68 1.08
N ASN A 8 9.29 -5.43 1.20
CA ASN A 8 8.63 -4.94 2.40
C ASN A 8 7.12 -5.07 2.27
N LYS A 9 6.46 -5.45 3.37
CA LYS A 9 5.01 -5.26 3.50
C LYS A 9 4.68 -3.78 3.62
N GLY A 10 3.41 -3.44 3.52
CA GLY A 10 2.90 -2.12 3.91
C GLY A 10 1.75 -1.65 3.05
N VAL A 11 1.46 -0.35 3.10
CA VAL A 11 0.24 0.22 2.54
C VAL A 11 0.53 1.46 1.71
N PHE A 12 -0.36 1.76 0.77
CA PHE A 12 -0.23 2.95 -0.06
C PHE A 12 -1.58 3.50 -0.51
N TRP A 13 -1.56 4.76 -0.94
CA TRP A 13 -2.66 5.50 -1.55
C TRP A 13 -2.18 6.17 -2.84
N VAL A 14 -3.10 6.42 -3.76
CA VAL A 14 -2.88 7.33 -4.89
C VAL A 14 -3.72 8.58 -4.64
N ILE A 15 -3.07 9.72 -4.46
CA ILE A 15 -3.69 11.00 -4.13
C ILE A 15 -3.30 11.99 -5.22
N ASP A 16 -4.30 12.54 -5.92
CA ASP A 16 -4.08 13.55 -6.97
C ASP A 16 -3.04 13.16 -8.03
N GLY A 17 -2.95 11.86 -8.34
CA GLY A 17 -2.00 11.32 -9.32
C GLY A 17 -0.61 10.99 -8.77
N GLU A 18 -0.40 11.13 -7.46
CA GLU A 18 0.87 10.82 -6.78
C GLU A 18 0.73 9.61 -5.85
N LEU A 19 1.80 8.81 -5.76
CA LEU A 19 1.84 7.64 -4.87
C LEU A 19 2.32 8.05 -3.48
N LEU A 20 1.45 7.89 -2.49
CA LEU A 20 1.80 7.99 -1.08
C LEU A 20 1.93 6.59 -0.49
N ALA A 21 3.16 6.11 -0.28
CA ALA A 21 3.46 4.74 0.10
C ALA A 21 4.28 4.62 1.39
N PHE A 22 3.93 3.62 2.20
CA PHE A 22 4.56 3.35 3.49
C PHE A 22 4.93 1.87 3.60
N PRO A 23 6.18 1.51 3.23
CA PRO A 23 6.79 0.26 3.65
C PRO A 23 6.71 0.11 5.18
N PHE A 24 6.48 -1.10 5.64
CA PHE A 24 6.41 -1.39 7.06
C PHE A 24 7.83 -1.43 7.64
N ASP A 25 8.14 -0.42 8.46
CA ASP A 25 9.41 -0.29 9.18
C ASP A 25 9.21 -0.08 10.70
N GLY A 26 7.96 0.01 11.16
CA GLY A 26 7.61 0.26 12.56
C GLY A 26 7.67 1.73 12.99
N ALA A 27 7.95 2.67 12.09
CA ALA A 27 8.07 4.10 12.41
C ALA A 27 6.77 4.75 12.93
N TYR A 28 5.61 4.15 12.63
CA TYR A 28 4.29 4.60 13.07
C TYR A 28 3.62 3.57 14.00
N PRO A 29 3.97 3.50 15.30
CA PRO A 29 3.42 2.52 16.23
C PRO A 29 1.89 2.50 16.29
N GLU A 30 1.27 3.67 16.25
CA GLU A 30 -0.19 3.86 16.23
C GLU A 30 -0.84 3.34 14.95
N GLY A 31 -0.08 3.25 13.86
CA GLY A 31 -0.51 2.74 12.56
C GLY A 31 -0.43 1.21 12.44
N ILE A 32 0.24 0.52 13.36
CA ILE A 32 0.50 -0.92 13.29
C ILE A 32 -0.83 -1.70 13.30
N ALA A 33 -0.94 -2.68 12.42
CA ALA A 33 -2.07 -3.59 12.36
C ALA A 33 -2.09 -4.55 13.55
N LYS A 34 -3.24 -5.15 13.87
CA LYS A 34 -3.37 -6.11 14.97
C LYS A 34 -2.40 -7.31 14.86
N SER A 35 -1.99 -7.68 13.65
CA SER A 35 -1.01 -8.74 13.41
C SER A 35 0.42 -8.36 13.83
N GLY A 36 0.73 -7.07 13.96
CA GLY A 36 2.04 -6.57 14.36
C GLY A 36 3.10 -6.52 13.26
N ASP A 37 2.77 -6.95 12.03
CA ASP A 37 3.73 -7.15 10.93
C ASP A 37 3.45 -6.28 9.68
N THR A 38 2.51 -5.33 9.79
CA THR A 38 2.18 -4.38 8.73
C THR A 38 1.43 -3.17 9.31
N TYR A 39 1.12 -2.19 8.47
CA TYR A 39 0.25 -1.06 8.83
C TYR A 39 -1.21 -1.32 8.47
N ASN A 40 -2.12 -0.78 9.28
CA ASN A 40 -3.53 -0.69 8.95
C ASN A 40 -3.85 0.68 8.36
N HIS A 41 -4.48 0.74 7.17
CA HIS A 41 -4.79 2.03 6.50
C HIS A 41 -5.53 3.01 7.40
N LYS A 42 -6.57 2.57 8.12
CA LYS A 42 -7.39 3.46 8.96
C LYS A 42 -6.59 4.04 10.13
N ASN A 43 -5.73 3.24 10.73
CA ASN A 43 -4.92 3.67 11.85
C ASN A 43 -3.78 4.59 11.38
N LEU A 44 -3.02 4.15 10.37
CA LEU A 44 -1.88 4.91 9.85
C LEU A 44 -2.31 6.27 9.29
N TRP A 45 -3.47 6.35 8.62
CA TRP A 45 -3.98 7.58 8.03
C TRP A 45 -4.09 8.73 9.02
N LYS A 46 -4.34 8.46 10.30
CA LYS A 46 -4.42 9.50 11.34
C LYS A 46 -3.11 10.29 11.47
N SER A 47 -1.99 9.68 11.10
CA SER A 47 -0.66 10.26 11.23
C SER A 47 -0.10 10.73 9.89
N VAL A 48 -0.47 10.05 8.80
CA VAL A 48 0.15 10.27 7.47
C VAL A 48 -0.74 11.02 6.48
N CYS A 49 -2.00 11.29 6.84
CA CYS A 49 -2.89 12.10 6.00
C CYS A 49 -2.20 13.44 5.65
N PRO A 50 -2.12 13.82 4.36
CA PRO A 50 -1.49 15.05 3.95
C PRO A 50 -2.05 16.27 4.70
N LYS A 51 -1.20 17.25 5.01
CA LYS A 51 -1.63 18.47 5.70
C LYS A 51 -2.76 19.15 4.92
N GLY A 52 -3.85 19.48 5.62
CA GLY A 52 -5.04 20.08 5.01
C GLY A 52 -6.02 19.08 4.37
N CYS A 53 -5.69 17.79 4.30
CA CYS A 53 -6.62 16.78 3.81
C CYS A 53 -7.67 16.44 4.90
N ASN A 54 -8.94 16.67 4.58
CA ASN A 54 -10.09 16.37 5.44
C ASN A 54 -10.81 15.06 5.08
N LYS A 55 -10.18 14.24 4.24
CA LYS A 55 -10.78 13.02 3.69
C LYS A 55 -10.49 11.81 4.58
N PRO A 56 -11.44 10.87 4.73
CA PRO A 56 -11.18 9.64 5.46
C PRO A 56 -10.18 8.74 4.71
N TYR A 57 -9.57 7.80 5.44
CA TYR A 57 -8.56 6.86 4.92
C TYR A 57 -9.00 6.07 3.68
N ASN A 58 -10.30 5.89 3.50
CA ASN A 58 -10.90 5.14 2.40
C ASN A 58 -11.42 6.03 1.26
N TYR A 59 -11.13 7.33 1.29
CA TYR A 59 -11.58 8.23 0.24
C TYR A 59 -10.84 8.00 -1.07
N TYR A 60 -9.51 7.93 -1.03
CA TYR A 60 -8.67 7.73 -2.22
C TYR A 60 -8.47 6.25 -2.58
N PRO A 61 -8.17 5.94 -3.87
CA PRO A 61 -7.69 4.62 -4.26
C PRO A 61 -6.48 4.22 -3.41
N ARG A 62 -6.49 2.98 -2.94
CA ARG A 62 -5.48 2.46 -2.02
C ARG A 62 -5.12 1.02 -2.33
N GLY A 63 -3.99 0.59 -1.80
CA GLY A 63 -3.50 -0.77 -1.93
C GLY A 63 -2.61 -1.17 -0.76
N ARG A 64 -2.17 -2.43 -0.78
CA ARG A 64 -1.19 -2.97 0.17
C ARG A 64 -0.26 -3.95 -0.52
N VAL A 65 0.93 -4.08 0.04
CA VAL A 65 1.88 -5.14 -0.30
C VAL A 65 1.90 -6.13 0.85
N GLU A 66 1.63 -7.39 0.52
CA GLU A 66 1.86 -8.54 1.40
C GLU A 66 3.07 -9.32 0.90
N VAL A 67 3.75 -9.99 1.83
CA VAL A 67 4.90 -10.83 1.54
C VAL A 67 4.63 -12.23 2.05
N THR A 68 4.76 -13.21 1.16
CA THR A 68 4.53 -14.62 1.49
C THR A 68 5.69 -15.19 2.30
N LYS A 69 5.49 -16.39 2.88
CA LYS A 69 6.57 -17.13 3.56
C LYS A 69 7.79 -17.41 2.65
N GLN A 70 7.58 -17.44 1.33
CA GLN A 70 8.62 -17.62 0.32
C GLN A 70 9.23 -16.30 -0.17
N GLN A 71 9.02 -15.19 0.56
CA GLN A 71 9.52 -13.86 0.22
C GLN A 71 9.05 -13.33 -1.14
N LYS A 72 7.85 -13.74 -1.57
CA LYS A 72 7.22 -13.25 -2.80
C LYS A 72 6.21 -12.17 -2.47
N ALA A 73 6.24 -11.08 -3.23
CA ALA A 73 5.31 -9.97 -3.06
C ALA A 73 3.95 -10.26 -3.73
N ILE A 74 2.88 -9.91 -3.02
CA ILE A 74 1.52 -9.83 -3.55
C ILE A 74 1.05 -8.39 -3.38
N ILE A 75 0.68 -7.74 -4.46
CA ILE A 75 0.16 -6.37 -4.45
C ILE A 75 -1.35 -6.45 -4.61
N TYR A 76 -2.07 -6.03 -3.57
CA TYR A 76 -3.51 -5.81 -3.63
C TYR A 76 -3.77 -4.33 -3.91
N MET A 77 -4.57 -4.01 -4.91
CA MET A 77 -4.87 -2.62 -5.26
C MET A 77 -6.33 -2.43 -5.70
N SER A 78 -6.84 -1.22 -5.45
CA SER A 78 -8.08 -0.74 -6.04
C SER A 78 -8.01 -0.72 -7.58
N LEU A 79 -9.16 -0.92 -8.24
CA LEU A 79 -9.29 -0.85 -9.71
C LEU A 79 -8.93 0.52 -10.28
N HIS A 80 -9.07 1.57 -9.47
CA HIS A 80 -8.78 2.94 -9.85
C HIS A 80 -7.30 3.30 -9.74
N ILE A 81 -6.42 2.32 -9.47
CA ILE A 81 -4.97 2.51 -9.48
C ILE A 81 -4.43 2.03 -10.84
N PRO A 82 -3.96 2.94 -11.71
CA PRO A 82 -3.36 2.58 -12.99
C PRO A 82 -2.12 1.70 -12.80
N ILE A 83 -1.94 0.75 -13.72
CA ILE A 83 -0.75 -0.12 -13.75
C ILE A 83 0.56 0.66 -13.89
N ALA A 84 0.50 1.91 -14.36
CA ALA A 84 1.63 2.83 -14.46
C ALA A 84 2.32 3.13 -13.11
N PHE A 85 1.63 2.93 -11.97
CA PHE A 85 2.24 3.06 -10.64
C PHE A 85 3.07 1.85 -10.22
N LEU A 86 2.96 0.70 -10.91
CA LEU A 86 3.67 -0.51 -10.51
C LEU A 86 5.19 -0.35 -10.38
N PRO A 87 5.91 0.32 -11.31
CA PRO A 87 7.36 0.49 -11.18
C PRO A 87 7.74 1.25 -9.91
N GLU A 88 6.95 2.26 -9.53
CA GLU A 88 7.18 3.07 -8.34
C GLU A 88 6.85 2.29 -7.07
N ILE A 89 5.71 1.59 -7.03
CA ILE A 89 5.37 0.68 -5.93
C ILE A 89 6.49 -0.36 -5.74
N LYS A 90 6.93 -1.02 -6.82
CA LYS A 90 8.01 -2.01 -6.75
C LYS A 90 9.29 -1.42 -6.17
N LYS A 91 9.67 -0.21 -6.61
CA LYS A 91 10.86 0.49 -6.11
C LYS A 91 10.77 0.78 -4.62
N ILE A 92 9.66 1.36 -4.14
CA ILE A 92 9.47 1.75 -2.74
C ILE A 92 9.43 0.53 -1.82
N PHE A 93 8.73 -0.52 -2.21
CA PHE A 93 8.60 -1.76 -1.43
C PHE A 93 9.72 -2.78 -1.69
N GLN A 94 10.78 -2.40 -2.39
CA GLN A 94 11.95 -3.25 -2.69
C GLN A 94 11.61 -4.59 -3.37
N ILE A 95 10.59 -4.57 -4.24
CA ILE A 95 10.12 -5.73 -5.01
C ILE A 95 10.99 -5.87 -6.26
N SER A 96 11.97 -6.77 -6.22
CA SER A 96 12.85 -7.09 -7.34
C SER A 96 12.16 -8.03 -8.35
N ASP A 97 11.50 -9.07 -7.87
CA ASP A 97 10.80 -10.07 -8.68
C ASP A 97 9.48 -9.56 -9.31
N ASN A 98 8.84 -10.40 -10.13
CA ASN A 98 7.48 -10.16 -10.59
C ASN A 98 6.48 -10.44 -9.46
N PRO A 99 5.75 -9.43 -8.95
CA PRO A 99 4.74 -9.64 -7.92
C PRO A 99 3.49 -10.28 -8.53
N ARG A 100 2.73 -10.99 -7.69
CA ARG A 100 1.33 -11.29 -8.02
C ARG A 100 0.51 -10.02 -7.81
N ILE A 101 -0.23 -9.59 -8.82
CA ILE A 101 -1.12 -8.44 -8.73
C ILE A 101 -2.55 -8.95 -8.54
N VAL A 102 -3.25 -8.39 -7.55
CA VAL A 102 -4.65 -8.70 -7.26
C VAL A 102 -5.42 -7.39 -7.24
N TYR A 103 -6.28 -7.23 -8.25
CA TYR A 103 -7.30 -6.20 -8.23
C TYR A 103 -8.45 -6.69 -7.37
N ASP A 104 -8.65 -6.04 -6.23
CA ASP A 104 -9.67 -6.45 -5.27
C ASP A 104 -10.95 -5.66 -5.56
N HIS A 105 -11.97 -6.39 -6.03
CA HIS A 105 -13.28 -5.87 -6.39
C HIS A 105 -14.25 -5.78 -5.21
N SER A 106 -13.80 -6.08 -3.99
CA SER A 106 -14.66 -5.99 -2.80
C SER A 106 -14.85 -4.55 -2.34
N ASP A 107 -15.93 -4.31 -1.59
CA ASP A 107 -16.22 -3.03 -0.95
C ASP A 107 -15.06 -2.51 -0.09
N HIS A 108 -14.15 -3.39 0.33
CA HIS A 108 -12.96 -3.04 1.09
C HIS A 108 -12.08 -2.00 0.38
N TYR A 109 -12.07 -1.96 -0.95
CA TYR A 109 -11.28 -1.04 -1.76
C TYR A 109 -12.06 0.06 -2.47
N HIS A 110 -13.37 0.16 -2.22
CA HIS A 110 -14.17 1.27 -2.71
C HIS A 110 -13.63 2.61 -2.20
N CYS A 111 -13.75 3.61 -3.06
CA CYS A 111 -13.24 4.96 -2.91
C CYS A 111 -14.25 5.98 -3.48
N TYR A 112 -13.87 7.25 -3.62
CA TYR A 112 -14.78 8.29 -4.13
C TYR A 112 -15.16 8.10 -5.61
N LEU A 113 -14.40 7.31 -6.37
CA LEU A 113 -14.63 7.02 -7.79
C LEU A 113 -15.66 5.91 -8.04
N ASP A 114 -16.07 5.20 -6.99
CA ASP A 114 -17.10 4.15 -7.04
C ASP A 114 -18.51 4.68 -6.72
N LYS A 115 -18.67 6.00 -6.64
CA LYS A 115 -19.90 6.69 -6.22
C LYS A 115 -20.49 7.54 -7.32
#